data_AF-A0A815WJX2-F1
#
_entry.id   AF-A0A815WJX2-F1
#
_cell.length_a   1.000
_cell.length_b   1.000
_cell.length_c   1.000
_cell.angle_alpha   90.00
_cell.angle_beta   90.00
_cell.angle_gamma   90.00
#
_symmetry.space_group_name_H-M   'P 1'
#
loop_
_entity.id
_entity.type
_entity.pdbx_description
1 polymer ?
#
loop_
_entity_poly.entity_id
_entity_poly.type
_entity_poly.pdbx_seq_one_letter_code
_entity_poly.pdbx_strand_id
1 'polypeptide(L)'
;MSTISMAGELIGPVFLCIQEPTGKLGPRVTQSIYQASNIHVSCSKSGKLTKTHIQYWAENVVSPSISEDCLLLRDSWSGQTDPNIYDDIFIKNITCKQMQIPPKTAADIQPFDRYFFRQWKYFKQNIYDRVAIDQINIDICSRNCILKMHSLIHNQVSAKTFSPMIKYSWYSSGYTSKDPGHSENVHDVRFSFDEDFCSTVACDGYSFICCSHCRRILCFNHFFVNDHKH
;
A
#
# COMPACT_ATOMS: atom_id res chain seq x y z
N MET A 1 5.85 0.63 3.23
CA MET A 1 5.42 -0.22 4.34
C MET A 1 3.95 0.07 4.58
N SER A 2 3.12 -0.86 4.14
CA SER A 2 1.68 -0.86 4.39
C SER A 2 1.42 -1.64 5.69
N THR A 3 0.28 -1.39 6.33
CA THR A 3 -0.17 -2.13 7.52
C THR A 3 -1.55 -2.70 7.22
N ILE A 4 -1.78 -3.97 7.51
CA ILE A 4 -3.09 -4.61 7.37
C ILE A 4 -3.52 -5.20 8.70
N SER A 5 -4.82 -5.22 8.97
CA SER A 5 -5.41 -5.87 10.14
C SER A 5 -6.00 -7.23 9.77
N MET A 6 -6.13 -8.11 10.78
CA MET A 6 -6.85 -9.38 10.64
C MET A 6 -8.36 -9.18 10.38
N ALA A 7 -8.89 -7.99 10.70
CA ALA A 7 -10.27 -7.61 10.35
C ALA A 7 -10.46 -7.35 8.84
N GLY A 8 -9.39 -7.42 8.04
CA GLY A 8 -9.46 -7.26 6.60
C GLY A 8 -9.38 -5.81 6.16
N GLU A 9 -8.59 -4.99 6.85
CA GLU A 9 -8.51 -3.55 6.58
C GLU A 9 -7.06 -3.12 6.37
N LEU A 10 -6.86 -2.09 5.55
CA LEU A 10 -5.62 -1.33 5.53
C LEU A 10 -5.65 -0.34 6.68
N ILE A 11 -4.58 -0.32 7.49
CA ILE A 11 -4.46 0.53 8.67
C ILE A 11 -3.54 1.70 8.35
N GLY A 12 -4.10 2.90 8.38
CA GLY A 12 -3.35 4.13 8.18
C GLY A 12 -2.76 4.31 6.78
N PRO A 13 -2.02 5.40 6.57
CA PRO A 13 -1.35 5.69 5.30
C PRO A 13 -0.19 4.72 5.01
N VAL A 14 0.16 4.54 3.74
CA VAL A 14 1.36 3.78 3.38
C VAL A 14 2.63 4.61 3.58
N PHE A 15 3.61 4.04 4.29
CA PHE A 15 4.91 4.69 4.50
C PHE A 15 5.90 4.38 3.37
N LEU A 16 6.38 5.38 2.66
CA LEU A 16 7.26 5.25 1.49
C LEU A 16 8.62 5.87 1.80
N CYS A 17 9.69 5.11 1.57
CA CYS A 17 11.06 5.62 1.65
C CYS A 17 11.65 5.68 0.25
N ILE A 18 11.95 6.89 -0.22
CA ILE A 18 12.58 7.10 -1.53
C ILE A 18 14.09 7.26 -1.40
N GLN A 19 14.81 7.00 -2.50
CA GLN A 19 16.25 7.19 -2.54
C GLN A 19 16.59 8.65 -2.83
N GLU A 20 17.39 9.27 -1.96
CA GLU A 20 17.95 10.61 -2.18
C GLU A 20 19.46 10.59 -1.94
N PRO A 21 20.31 11.10 -2.84
CA PRO A 21 21.78 11.01 -2.72
C PRO A 21 22.34 11.51 -1.38
N THR A 22 21.73 12.56 -0.82
CA THR A 22 22.14 13.15 0.47
C THR A 22 21.49 12.48 1.68
N GLY A 23 20.50 11.60 1.46
CA GLY A 23 19.64 11.03 2.49
C GLY A 23 18.63 12.02 3.07
N LYS A 24 18.43 13.17 2.41
CA LYS A 24 17.47 14.22 2.81
C LYS A 24 16.75 14.75 1.58
N LEU A 25 15.47 15.12 1.75
CA LEU A 25 14.75 15.87 0.73
C LEU A 25 15.33 17.28 0.64
N GLY A 26 15.87 17.64 -0.52
CA GLY A 26 16.36 19.00 -0.77
C GLY A 26 15.19 20.00 -0.86
N PRO A 27 15.41 21.30 -0.61
CA PRO A 27 14.33 22.30 -0.55
C PRO A 27 13.40 22.32 -1.76
N ARG A 28 13.96 22.22 -2.98
CA ARG A 28 13.17 22.16 -4.22
C ARG A 28 12.33 20.89 -4.31
N VAL A 29 12.91 19.75 -3.91
CA VAL A 29 12.19 18.47 -3.91
C VAL A 29 11.04 18.53 -2.91
N THR A 30 11.28 19.04 -1.70
CA THR A 30 10.23 19.19 -0.68
C THR A 30 9.05 20.04 -1.16
N GLN A 31 9.29 21.07 -1.98
CA GLN A 31 8.24 21.92 -2.54
C GLN A 31 7.44 21.25 -3.67
N SER A 32 8.07 20.39 -4.47
CA SER A 32 7.45 19.78 -5.66
C SER A 32 7.05 18.32 -5.46
N ILE A 33 7.36 17.71 -4.32
CA ILE A 33 7.10 16.31 -4.06
C ILE A 33 5.60 16.06 -3.99
N TYR A 34 5.15 14.98 -4.59
CA TYR A 34 3.76 14.58 -4.50
C TYR A 34 3.37 14.27 -3.05
N GLN A 35 2.27 14.86 -2.61
CA GLN A 35 1.71 14.71 -1.27
C GLN A 35 0.29 14.16 -1.36
N ALA A 36 -0.06 13.26 -0.47
CA ALA A 36 -1.43 12.76 -0.31
C ALA A 36 -1.64 12.32 1.14
N SER A 37 -2.86 12.47 1.65
CA SER A 37 -3.21 12.11 3.04
C SER A 37 -3.04 10.62 3.34
N ASN A 38 -3.07 9.76 2.32
CA ASN A 38 -2.95 8.31 2.44
C ASN A 38 -1.52 7.78 2.25
N ILE A 39 -0.51 8.66 2.20
CA ILE A 39 0.90 8.28 2.19
C ILE A 39 1.69 9.11 3.20
N HIS A 40 2.74 8.51 3.78
CA HIS A 40 3.81 9.25 4.45
C HIS A 40 5.10 9.04 3.68
N VAL A 41 5.78 10.12 3.34
CA VAL A 41 7.01 10.07 2.53
C VAL A 41 8.21 10.40 3.39
N SER A 42 9.23 9.54 3.31
CA SER A 42 10.55 9.74 3.88
C SER A 42 11.62 9.39 2.85
N CYS A 43 12.89 9.55 3.18
CA CYS A 43 13.98 9.27 2.26
C CYS A 43 15.24 8.76 2.96
N SER A 44 16.03 7.98 2.23
CA SER A 44 17.36 7.55 2.66
C SER A 44 18.34 7.52 1.49
N LYS A 45 19.64 7.40 1.77
CA LYS A 45 20.69 7.34 0.72
C LYS A 45 20.52 6.17 -0.24
N SER A 46 19.97 5.06 0.23
CA SER A 46 19.78 3.84 -0.56
C SER A 46 18.32 3.55 -0.91
N GLY A 47 17.38 4.39 -0.48
CA GLY A 47 15.93 4.09 -0.53
C GLY A 47 15.51 2.92 0.37
N LYS A 48 16.39 2.42 1.25
CA LYS A 48 16.08 1.37 2.22
C LYS A 48 15.69 2.00 3.55
N LEU A 49 14.82 1.30 4.27
CA LEU A 49 14.45 1.65 5.63
C LEU A 49 15.63 1.47 6.58
N THR A 50 15.63 2.21 7.68
CA THR A 50 16.54 2.04 8.83
C THR A 50 15.72 2.00 10.12
N LYS A 51 16.37 1.73 11.25
CA LYS A 51 15.73 1.76 12.57
C LYS A 51 14.94 3.05 12.84
N THR A 52 15.52 4.21 12.53
CA THR A 52 14.88 5.53 12.71
C THR A 52 13.62 5.69 11.83
N HIS A 53 13.62 5.10 10.63
CA HIS A 53 12.44 5.10 9.77
C HIS A 53 11.32 4.20 10.33
N ILE A 54 11.68 3.07 10.96
CA ILE A 54 10.71 2.19 11.61
C ILE A 54 10.10 2.88 12.83
N GLN A 55 10.91 3.55 13.64
CA GLN A 55 10.43 4.38 14.76
C GLN A 55 9.46 5.44 14.26
N TYR A 56 9.85 6.22 13.24
CA TYR A 56 8.98 7.24 12.65
C TYR A 56 7.67 6.65 12.14
N TRP A 57 7.71 5.52 11.43
CA TRP A 57 6.49 4.84 10.97
C TRP A 57 5.60 4.40 12.14
N ALA A 58 6.17 3.79 13.17
CA ALA A 58 5.38 3.35 14.30
C ALA A 58 4.72 4.55 15.02
N GLU A 59 5.44 5.65 15.24
CA GLU A 59 4.93 6.89 15.88
C GLU A 59 3.92 7.65 15.03
N ASN A 60 4.17 7.82 13.74
CA ASN A 60 3.44 8.78 12.91
C ASN A 60 2.41 8.11 11.99
N VAL A 61 2.49 6.78 11.80
CA VAL A 61 1.60 6.04 10.92
C VAL A 61 0.77 5.02 11.69
N VAL A 62 1.39 4.15 12.48
CA VAL A 62 0.67 3.08 13.17
C VAL A 62 -0.05 3.59 14.42
N SER A 63 0.68 4.25 15.33
CA SER A 63 0.16 4.74 16.61
C SER A 63 -1.11 5.60 16.45
N PRO A 64 -1.20 6.54 15.49
CA PRO A 64 -2.41 7.33 15.27
C PRO A 64 -3.57 6.56 14.61
N SER A 65 -3.28 5.40 14.00
CA SER A 65 -4.24 4.60 13.24
C SER A 65 -4.83 3.43 14.04
N ILE A 66 -4.42 3.26 15.29
CA ILE A 66 -4.95 2.25 16.21
C ILE A 66 -5.71 2.93 17.34
N SER A 67 -6.87 2.37 17.70
CA SER A 67 -7.73 2.90 18.77
C SER A 67 -7.97 1.89 19.90
N GLU A 68 -7.49 0.66 19.73
CA GLU A 68 -7.74 -0.47 20.62
C GLU A 68 -6.45 -1.28 20.83
N ASP A 69 -6.43 -2.05 21.90
CA ASP A 69 -5.35 -3.00 22.18
C ASP A 69 -5.15 -3.94 20.99
N CYS A 70 -3.88 -4.15 20.62
CA CYS A 70 -3.55 -4.91 19.43
C CYS A 70 -2.28 -5.75 19.57
N LEU A 71 -2.13 -6.69 18.63
CA LEU A 71 -0.92 -7.46 18.45
C LEU A 71 -0.25 -7.03 17.14
N LEU A 72 0.95 -6.46 17.23
CA LEU A 72 1.77 -6.15 16.08
C LEU A 72 2.70 -7.32 15.75
N LEU A 73 2.49 -7.92 14.58
CA LEU A 73 3.41 -8.90 14.00
C LEU A 73 4.49 -8.19 13.19
N ARG A 74 5.75 -8.36 13.61
CA ARG A 74 6.93 -7.75 13.00
C ARG A 74 7.71 -8.77 12.18
N ASP A 75 8.36 -8.30 11.13
CA ASP A 75 9.27 -9.13 10.35
C ASP A 75 10.57 -9.39 11.13
N SER A 76 11.30 -10.44 10.74
CA SER A 76 12.62 -10.81 11.28
C SER A 76 13.78 -10.01 10.66
N TRP A 77 13.50 -8.81 10.15
CA TRP A 77 14.54 -7.94 9.59
C TRP A 77 15.20 -7.10 10.68
N SER A 78 16.54 -7.00 10.65
CA SER A 78 17.36 -6.33 11.68
C SER A 78 16.94 -4.91 12.10
N GLY A 79 16.24 -4.16 11.24
CA GLY A 79 15.72 -2.84 11.60
C GLY A 79 14.42 -2.85 12.42
N GLN A 80 13.78 -4.02 12.57
CA GLN A 80 12.55 -4.24 13.36
C GLN A 80 12.73 -5.19 14.55
N THR A 81 13.91 -5.82 14.70
CA THR A 81 14.14 -6.82 15.75
C THR A 81 14.32 -6.23 17.14
N ASP A 82 14.65 -4.93 17.25
CA ASP A 82 14.78 -4.27 18.54
C ASP A 82 13.40 -3.98 19.15
N PRO A 83 13.00 -4.65 20.26
CA PRO A 83 11.71 -4.41 20.92
C PRO A 83 11.57 -2.97 21.44
N ASN A 84 12.68 -2.36 21.90
CA ASN A 84 12.65 -1.04 22.52
C ASN A 84 12.24 0.07 21.54
N ILE A 85 12.23 -0.20 20.23
CA ILE A 85 11.73 0.77 19.25
C ILE A 85 10.29 1.15 19.59
N TYR A 86 9.48 0.22 20.07
CA TYR A 86 8.02 0.35 20.10
C TYR A 86 7.45 0.66 21.48
N ASP A 87 8.25 0.51 22.54
CA ASP A 87 7.77 0.53 23.93
C ASP A 87 7.22 1.89 24.35
N ASP A 88 7.79 2.99 23.83
CA ASP A 88 7.38 4.37 24.13
C ASP A 88 6.49 5.00 23.04
N ILE A 89 6.21 4.28 21.96
CA ILE A 89 5.60 4.84 20.74
C ILE A 89 4.07 4.86 20.80
N PHE A 90 3.48 3.86 21.44
CA PHE A 90 2.03 3.71 21.44
C PHE A 90 1.39 4.63 22.48
N ILE A 91 0.23 5.21 22.12
CA ILE A 91 -0.52 6.13 22.97
C ILE A 91 -0.68 5.51 24.36
N LYS A 92 -0.50 6.33 25.42
CA LYS A 92 -0.45 5.93 26.85
C LYS A 92 -1.59 5.03 27.38
N ASN A 93 -2.62 4.77 26.58
CA ASN A 93 -3.80 3.99 26.95
C ASN A 93 -4.08 2.79 26.01
N ILE A 94 -3.21 2.50 25.04
CA ILE A 94 -3.35 1.36 24.14
C ILE A 94 -2.18 0.39 24.34
N THR A 95 -2.49 -0.85 24.66
CA THR A 95 -1.51 -1.93 24.75
C THR A 95 -1.27 -2.50 23.36
N CYS A 96 -0.09 -2.25 22.79
CA CYS A 96 0.36 -2.94 21.59
C CYS A 96 1.38 -4.03 21.94
N LYS A 97 0.91 -5.28 22.02
CA LYS A 97 1.82 -6.42 22.18
C LYS A 97 2.60 -6.62 20.88
N GLN A 98 3.87 -6.94 20.99
CA GLN A 98 4.72 -7.20 19.82
C GLN A 98 5.06 -8.68 19.74
N MET A 99 5.00 -9.24 18.53
CA MET A 99 5.53 -10.57 18.24
C MET A 99 6.35 -10.52 16.96
N GLN A 100 7.42 -11.32 16.93
CA GLN A 100 8.28 -11.44 15.76
C GLN A 100 7.93 -12.71 15.00
N ILE A 101 7.73 -12.58 13.69
CA ILE A 101 7.63 -13.71 12.77
C ILE A 101 8.99 -14.39 12.70
N PRO A 102 9.11 -15.73 12.86
CA PRO A 102 10.40 -16.40 12.82
C PRO A 102 11.23 -16.09 11.56
N PRO A 103 12.56 -16.06 11.66
CA PRO A 103 13.40 -15.85 10.49
C PRO A 103 13.17 -16.93 9.42
N LYS A 104 13.25 -16.52 8.15
CA LYS A 104 13.15 -17.42 6.97
C LYS A 104 11.77 -18.07 6.75
N THR A 105 10.72 -17.61 7.43
CA THR A 105 9.34 -18.13 7.24
C THR A 105 8.39 -17.12 6.58
N ALA A 106 8.89 -15.97 6.12
CA ALA A 106 8.05 -14.89 5.58
C ALA A 106 7.15 -15.37 4.42
N ALA A 107 7.68 -16.14 3.47
CA ALA A 107 6.91 -16.66 2.34
C ALA A 107 5.79 -17.66 2.75
N ASP A 108 5.89 -18.22 3.96
CA ASP A 108 4.97 -19.24 4.47
C ASP A 108 3.92 -18.66 5.39
N ILE A 109 4.33 -17.79 6.32
CA ILE A 109 3.45 -17.32 7.39
C ILE A 109 3.29 -15.79 7.46
N GLN A 110 3.97 -14.99 6.65
CA GLN A 110 3.73 -13.55 6.66
C GLN A 110 2.60 -13.21 5.66
N PRO A 111 1.48 -12.59 6.09
CA PRO A 111 0.33 -12.32 5.21
C PRO A 111 0.69 -11.47 3.98
N PHE A 112 1.65 -10.55 4.17
CA PHE A 112 2.21 -9.73 3.12
C PHE A 112 2.86 -10.55 2.00
N ASP A 113 3.90 -11.32 2.31
CA ASP A 113 4.65 -12.10 1.32
C ASP A 113 3.86 -13.32 0.81
N ARG A 114 3.04 -13.92 1.67
CA ARG A 114 2.21 -15.07 1.31
C ARG A 114 1.21 -14.72 0.22
N TYR A 115 0.52 -13.59 0.34
CA TYR A 115 -0.57 -13.23 -0.57
C TYR A 115 -0.68 -11.74 -0.90
N PHE A 116 -0.78 -10.85 0.09
CA PHE A 116 -1.22 -9.46 -0.14
C PHE A 116 -0.31 -8.68 -1.11
N PHE A 117 1.01 -8.82 -1.02
CA PHE A 117 1.93 -8.10 -1.93
C PHE A 117 1.89 -8.62 -3.36
N ARG A 118 1.40 -9.83 -3.62
CA ARG A 118 1.17 -10.30 -5.00
C ARG A 118 0.12 -9.43 -5.68
N GLN A 119 -0.94 -9.08 -4.95
CA GLN A 119 -2.02 -8.20 -5.42
C GLN A 119 -1.53 -6.78 -5.67
N TRP A 120 -0.71 -6.24 -4.76
CA TRP A 120 -0.10 -4.93 -4.93
C TRP A 120 0.85 -4.87 -6.14
N LYS A 121 1.69 -5.89 -6.33
CA LYS A 121 2.61 -6.01 -7.46
C LYS A 121 1.83 -6.15 -8.78
N TYR A 122 0.76 -6.92 -8.80
CA TYR A 122 -0.12 -7.07 -9.95
C TYR A 122 -0.71 -5.72 -10.37
N PHE A 123 -1.27 -4.95 -9.43
CA PHE A 123 -1.79 -3.62 -9.72
C PHE A 123 -0.70 -2.71 -10.29
N LYS A 124 0.45 -2.65 -9.61
CA LYS A 124 1.60 -1.87 -10.06
C LYS A 124 1.97 -2.24 -11.51
N GLN A 125 2.10 -3.53 -11.80
CA GLN A 125 2.49 -4.02 -13.13
C GLN A 125 1.52 -3.52 -14.22
N ASN A 126 0.20 -3.59 -13.99
CA ASN A 126 -0.79 -3.09 -14.95
C ASN A 126 -0.65 -1.60 -15.26
N ILE A 127 -0.26 -0.77 -14.27
CA ILE A 127 0.02 0.66 -14.50
C ILE A 127 1.24 0.82 -15.42
N TYR A 128 2.32 0.06 -15.19
CA TYR A 128 3.51 0.10 -16.05
C TYR A 128 3.20 -0.40 -17.46
N ASP A 129 2.50 -1.53 -17.57
CA ASP A 129 2.14 -2.14 -18.85
C ASP A 129 1.28 -1.19 -19.67
N ARG A 130 0.31 -0.51 -19.04
CA ARG A 130 -0.53 0.45 -19.74
C ARG A 130 0.27 1.63 -20.29
N VAL A 131 1.21 2.19 -19.51
CA VAL A 131 2.09 3.26 -19.99
C VAL A 131 2.94 2.80 -21.18
N ALA A 132 3.45 1.57 -21.13
CA ALA A 132 4.30 1.02 -22.18
C ALA A 132 3.53 0.68 -23.47
N ILE A 133 2.38 0.00 -23.35
CA ILE A 133 1.55 -0.45 -24.49
C ILE A 133 1.00 0.76 -25.27
N ASP A 134 0.46 1.74 -24.56
CA ASP A 134 -0.13 2.93 -25.17
C ASP A 134 0.91 4.01 -25.52
N GLN A 135 2.19 3.81 -25.18
CA GLN A 135 3.26 4.80 -25.34
C GLN A 135 2.90 6.16 -24.70
N ILE A 136 2.32 6.13 -23.50
CA ILE A 136 1.90 7.34 -22.79
C ILE A 136 3.15 8.15 -22.42
N ASN A 137 3.18 9.43 -22.81
CA ASN A 137 4.29 10.34 -22.54
C ASN A 137 4.33 10.79 -21.07
N ILE A 138 4.64 9.87 -20.16
CA ILE A 138 4.79 10.10 -18.71
C ILE A 138 6.02 9.33 -18.22
N ASP A 139 6.90 10.02 -17.48
CA ASP A 139 7.96 9.35 -16.73
C ASP A 139 7.38 8.68 -15.48
N ILE A 140 6.88 7.45 -15.67
CA ILE A 140 6.27 6.64 -14.61
C ILE A 140 7.26 6.25 -13.51
N CYS A 141 8.56 6.30 -13.82
CA CYS A 141 9.67 6.04 -12.90
C CYS A 141 10.10 7.28 -12.12
N SER A 142 9.55 8.46 -12.43
CA SER A 142 9.81 9.67 -11.67
C SER A 142 9.33 9.53 -10.22
N ARG A 143 10.00 10.23 -9.30
CA ARG A 143 9.66 10.25 -7.86
C ARG A 143 8.16 10.49 -7.63
N ASN A 144 7.60 11.52 -8.25
CA ASN A 144 6.21 11.90 -8.04
C ASN A 144 5.24 10.86 -8.62
N CYS A 145 5.54 10.28 -9.78
CA CYS A 145 4.74 9.22 -10.35
C CYS A 145 4.78 7.96 -9.47
N ILE A 146 5.93 7.59 -8.91
CA ILE A 146 6.03 6.46 -7.96
C ILE A 146 5.18 6.72 -6.71
N LEU A 147 5.28 7.90 -6.10
CA LEU A 147 4.49 8.25 -4.91
C LEU A 147 2.99 8.25 -5.21
N LYS A 148 2.60 8.86 -6.34
CA LYS A 148 1.21 8.89 -6.83
C LYS A 148 0.67 7.48 -7.09
N MET A 149 1.45 6.63 -7.73
CA MET A 149 1.10 5.24 -7.98
C MET A 149 0.82 4.48 -6.69
N HIS A 150 1.70 4.58 -5.69
CA HIS A 150 1.49 3.93 -4.41
C HIS A 150 0.29 4.51 -3.64
N SER A 151 0.06 5.83 -3.74
CA SER A 151 -1.13 6.49 -3.19
C SER A 151 -2.42 5.98 -3.84
N LEU A 152 -2.46 5.85 -5.17
CA LEU A 152 -3.63 5.36 -5.89
C LEU A 152 -3.88 3.87 -5.62
N ILE A 153 -2.84 3.03 -5.62
CA ILE A 153 -2.98 1.60 -5.26
C ILE A 153 -3.52 1.47 -3.84
N HIS A 154 -2.95 2.21 -2.87
CA HIS A 154 -3.43 2.20 -1.49
C HIS A 154 -4.91 2.62 -1.41
N ASN A 155 -5.29 3.69 -2.12
CA ASN A 155 -6.67 4.14 -2.20
C ASN A 155 -7.59 3.04 -2.76
N GLN A 156 -7.22 2.40 -3.86
CA GLN A 156 -8.09 1.38 -4.46
C GLN A 156 -8.20 0.12 -3.59
N VAL A 157 -7.11 -0.31 -2.94
CA VAL A 157 -7.09 -1.51 -2.08
C VAL A 157 -7.76 -1.26 -0.73
N SER A 158 -7.93 0.00 -0.29
CA SER A 158 -8.64 0.32 0.96
C SER A 158 -10.16 0.18 0.86
N ALA A 159 -10.71 -0.02 -0.33
CA ALA A 159 -12.14 -0.25 -0.52
C ALA A 159 -12.62 -1.52 0.19
N LYS A 160 -13.84 -1.47 0.77
CA LYS A 160 -14.45 -2.58 1.51
C LYS A 160 -14.52 -3.90 0.72
N THR A 161 -14.61 -3.82 -0.61
CA THR A 161 -14.61 -5.00 -1.49
C THR A 161 -13.36 -5.87 -1.33
N PHE A 162 -12.23 -5.31 -0.92
CA PHE A 162 -11.00 -6.07 -0.69
C PHE A 162 -10.87 -6.63 0.74
N SER A 163 -11.84 -6.39 1.62
CA SER A 163 -11.78 -6.94 2.98
C SER A 163 -11.69 -8.46 3.02
N PRO A 164 -12.47 -9.24 2.23
CA PRO A 164 -12.29 -10.69 2.14
C PRO A 164 -10.90 -11.10 1.65
N MET A 165 -10.34 -10.38 0.67
CA MET A 165 -9.00 -10.62 0.12
C MET A 165 -7.91 -10.41 1.18
N ILE A 166 -8.03 -9.37 2.00
CA ILE A 166 -7.08 -9.11 3.10
C ILE A 166 -7.24 -10.19 4.18
N LYS A 167 -8.47 -10.56 4.58
CA LYS A 167 -8.70 -11.67 5.52
C LYS A 167 -8.10 -12.98 5.01
N TYR A 168 -8.19 -13.23 3.70
CA TYR A 168 -7.60 -14.41 3.08
C TYR A 168 -6.08 -14.46 3.24
N SER A 169 -5.40 -13.31 3.20
CA SER A 169 -3.95 -13.27 3.46
C SER A 169 -3.58 -13.75 4.87
N TRP A 170 -4.44 -13.51 5.87
CA TRP A 170 -4.28 -14.00 7.23
C TRP A 170 -4.62 -15.48 7.39
N TYR A 171 -5.73 -15.91 6.78
CA TYR A 171 -6.15 -17.31 6.75
C TYR A 171 -5.10 -18.20 6.09
N SER A 172 -4.64 -17.83 4.88
CA SER A 172 -3.62 -18.58 4.12
C SER A 172 -2.24 -18.60 4.79
N SER A 173 -2.02 -17.74 5.79
CA SER A 173 -0.80 -17.71 6.62
C SER A 173 -0.96 -18.49 7.95
N GLY A 174 -2.15 -19.04 8.23
CA GLY A 174 -2.41 -19.88 9.41
C GLY A 174 -2.74 -19.12 10.71
N TYR A 175 -3.00 -17.81 10.65
CA TYR A 175 -3.32 -17.02 11.86
C TYR A 175 -4.80 -17.08 12.27
N THR A 176 -5.65 -17.61 11.41
CA THR A 176 -7.07 -17.81 11.69
C THR A 176 -7.55 -19.09 11.03
N SER A 177 -8.41 -19.85 11.70
CA SER A 177 -9.11 -21.00 11.13
C SER A 177 -10.38 -20.60 10.38
N LYS A 178 -10.82 -19.34 10.50
CA LYS A 178 -12.00 -18.82 9.82
C LYS A 178 -11.66 -18.51 8.37
N ASP A 179 -12.14 -19.37 7.48
CA ASP A 179 -12.11 -19.12 6.05
C ASP A 179 -12.99 -17.89 5.73
N PRO A 180 -12.45 -16.82 5.11
CA PRO A 180 -13.26 -15.67 4.67
C PRO A 180 -14.23 -16.00 3.53
N GLY A 181 -14.18 -17.21 2.97
CA GLY A 181 -14.96 -17.63 1.82
C GLY A 181 -14.34 -17.12 0.51
N HIS A 182 -15.16 -17.06 -0.54
CA HIS A 182 -14.73 -16.54 -1.83
C HIS A 182 -14.26 -15.09 -1.69
N SER A 183 -13.01 -14.84 -2.08
CA SER A 183 -12.43 -13.50 -2.14
C SER A 183 -11.99 -13.21 -3.56
N GLU A 184 -12.59 -12.19 -4.17
CA GLU A 184 -12.12 -11.65 -5.44
C GLU A 184 -10.74 -11.00 -5.25
N ASN A 185 -9.83 -11.23 -6.19
CA ASN A 185 -8.49 -10.66 -6.15
C ASN A 185 -8.43 -9.30 -6.91
N VAL A 186 -7.28 -8.62 -6.96
CA VAL A 186 -7.19 -7.33 -7.65
C VAL A 186 -7.54 -7.41 -9.13
N HIS A 187 -7.15 -8.48 -9.83
CA HIS A 187 -7.53 -8.68 -11.23
C HIS A 187 -9.05 -8.74 -11.37
N ASP A 188 -9.69 -9.63 -10.61
CA ASP A 188 -11.12 -9.90 -10.74
C ASP A 188 -11.95 -8.65 -10.51
N VAL A 189 -11.59 -7.83 -9.51
CA VAL A 189 -12.39 -6.65 -9.20
C VAL A 189 -12.02 -5.42 -10.04
N ARG A 190 -10.78 -5.32 -10.55
CA ARG A 190 -10.26 -4.06 -11.14
C ARG A 190 -9.96 -4.13 -12.61
N PHE A 191 -9.61 -5.29 -13.13
CA PHE A 191 -9.08 -5.48 -14.48
C PHE A 191 -9.87 -6.53 -15.28
N SER A 192 -10.94 -7.08 -14.70
CA SER A 192 -11.89 -7.96 -15.38
C SER A 192 -13.22 -7.22 -15.58
N PHE A 193 -13.38 -6.59 -16.74
CA PHE A 193 -14.59 -5.88 -17.17
C PHE A 193 -14.65 -5.88 -18.71
N ASP A 194 -15.85 -5.73 -19.27
CA ASP A 194 -16.10 -5.93 -20.71
C ASP A 194 -16.13 -4.60 -21.50
N GLU A 195 -16.11 -3.47 -20.80
CA GLU A 195 -16.27 -2.16 -21.42
C GLU A 195 -14.96 -1.64 -22.02
N ASP A 196 -14.97 -1.40 -23.32
CA ASP A 196 -13.80 -0.93 -24.08
C ASP A 196 -13.41 0.53 -23.78
N PHE A 197 -14.37 1.37 -23.36
CA PHE A 197 -14.19 2.82 -23.24
C PHE A 197 -14.48 3.37 -21.84
N CYS A 198 -13.77 4.47 -21.52
CA CYS A 198 -13.94 5.19 -20.27
C CYS A 198 -15.37 5.71 -20.08
N SER A 199 -15.91 5.52 -18.88
CA SER A 199 -17.25 5.97 -18.49
C SER A 199 -17.33 7.47 -18.15
N THR A 200 -16.25 8.24 -18.34
CA THR A 200 -16.28 9.69 -18.08
C THR A 200 -16.88 10.42 -19.29
N VAL A 201 -17.76 11.38 -19.02
CA VAL A 201 -18.45 12.15 -20.06
C VAL A 201 -17.43 12.83 -20.98
N ALA A 202 -17.66 12.75 -22.29
CA ALA A 202 -16.78 13.30 -23.32
C ALA A 202 -15.34 12.75 -23.27
N CYS A 203 -15.17 11.47 -22.91
CA CYS A 203 -13.92 10.74 -23.02
C CYS A 203 -14.04 9.62 -24.05
N ASP A 204 -13.07 9.55 -24.96
CA ASP A 204 -12.89 8.50 -25.96
C ASP A 204 -11.71 7.55 -25.60
N GLY A 205 -11.10 7.75 -24.43
CA GLY A 205 -9.99 6.94 -23.98
C GLY A 205 -10.41 5.50 -23.67
N TYR A 206 -9.61 4.55 -24.14
CA TYR A 206 -9.79 3.14 -23.82
C TYR A 206 -9.75 2.89 -22.31
N SER A 207 -10.58 1.94 -21.88
CA SER A 207 -10.65 1.52 -20.49
C SER A 207 -9.32 0.96 -19.98
N PHE A 208 -9.02 1.25 -18.73
CA PHE A 208 -7.86 0.76 -18.02
C PHE A 208 -8.24 0.05 -16.73
N ILE A 209 -9.16 0.64 -15.94
CA ILE A 209 -9.48 0.14 -14.61
C ILE A 209 -10.93 0.42 -14.21
N CYS A 210 -11.58 -0.53 -13.54
CA CYS A 210 -12.81 -0.27 -12.79
C CYS A 210 -12.47 0.24 -11.38
N CYS A 211 -12.98 1.38 -10.94
CA CYS A 211 -12.66 1.95 -9.62
C CYS A 211 -13.31 1.17 -8.46
N SER A 212 -12.57 0.99 -7.35
CA SER A 212 -13.04 0.21 -6.20
C SER A 212 -14.12 0.82 -5.36
N HIS A 213 -14.26 2.13 -5.41
CA HIS A 213 -15.20 2.85 -4.57
C HIS A 213 -16.46 3.22 -5.34
N CYS A 214 -16.30 3.77 -6.55
CA CYS A 214 -17.43 4.26 -7.35
C CYS A 214 -17.83 3.35 -8.51
N ARG A 215 -17.10 2.24 -8.76
CA ARG A 215 -17.37 1.27 -9.84
C ARG A 215 -17.37 1.84 -11.26
N ARG A 216 -16.88 3.07 -11.46
CA ARG A 216 -16.69 3.67 -12.78
C ARG A 216 -15.50 3.04 -13.49
N ILE A 217 -15.61 2.87 -14.80
CA ILE A 217 -14.55 2.36 -15.65
C ILE A 217 -13.79 3.54 -16.23
N LEU A 218 -12.50 3.61 -15.97
CA LEU A 218 -11.67 4.77 -16.21
C LEU A 218 -10.54 4.41 -17.18
N CYS A 219 -10.23 5.33 -18.10
CA CYS A 219 -8.97 5.27 -18.84
C CYS A 219 -7.80 5.66 -17.93
N PHE A 220 -6.56 5.43 -18.41
CA PHE A 220 -5.35 5.76 -17.65
C PHE A 220 -5.29 7.23 -17.23
N ASN A 221 -5.67 8.16 -18.10
CA ASN A 221 -5.65 9.59 -17.78
C ASN A 221 -6.63 9.94 -16.65
N HIS A 222 -7.87 9.48 -16.74
CA HIS A 222 -8.88 9.73 -15.71
C HIS A 222 -8.55 9.08 -14.37
N PHE A 223 -7.86 7.93 -14.37
CA PHE A 223 -7.42 7.29 -13.15
C PHE A 223 -6.13 7.91 -12.58
N PHE A 224 -5.05 7.88 -13.35
CA PHE A 224 -3.69 8.17 -12.88
C PHE A 224 -3.33 9.65 -13.01
N VAL A 225 -3.56 10.27 -14.18
CA VAL A 225 -3.17 11.67 -14.41
C VAL A 225 -4.04 12.61 -13.58
N ASN A 226 -5.35 12.36 -13.53
CA ASN A 226 -6.29 13.17 -12.77
C ASN A 226 -6.32 12.84 -11.25
N ASP A 227 -5.49 11.90 -10.79
CA ASP A 227 -5.40 11.50 -9.37
C ASP A 227 -6.73 11.02 -8.77
N HIS A 228 -7.40 10.07 -9.42
CA HIS A 228 -8.74 9.61 -9.01
C HIS A 228 -8.72 8.91 -7.64
N LYS A 229 -9.27 9.58 -6.62
CA LYS A 229 -9.32 9.13 -5.23
C LYS A 229 -10.69 9.33 -4.59
N HIS A 230 -10.92 8.54 -3.54
CA HIS A 230 -12.06 8.58 -2.63
C HIS A 230 -11.58 8.70 -1.19
#